data_AF-A0A3C0JCH7-F1
#
_entry.id   AF-A0A3C0JCH7-F1
#
_cell.length_a   1.000
_cell.length_b   1.000
_cell.length_c   1.000
_cell.angle_alpha   90.00
_cell.angle_beta   90.00
_cell.angle_gamma   90.00
#
_symmetry.space_group_name_H-M   'P 1'
#
loop_
_entity.id
_entity.type
_entity.pdbx_description
1 polymer ?
#
loop_
_entity_poly.entity_id
_entity_poly.type
_entity_poly.pdbx_seq_one_letter_code
_entity_poly.pdbx_strand_id
1 'polypeptide(L)'
;MSNTHCLELSGSYACFTRPELKVERVSYDVITPSAARACFEAILWKPAIRWHVRRIEVLNPIRWINLRRNEVASIISTRNVETAMRAGKGDLGLYIEDDRQQRAGLFLRDVAYRVHAELEFIRDRDPGANAGKYLQMFERRARKGQCVNQPYLGCREFAAAFRLVDDPGSEPPPIDDTRDLGFMLHDLDFSNPADPAPRFFRAQLDKGVVSIPAWDSEEVRG
;
A
#
# COMPACT_ATOMS: atom_id res chain seq x y z
N MET A 1 -11.85 -16.72 18.88
CA MET A 1 -12.39 -15.58 18.12
C MET A 1 -11.48 -15.39 16.93
N SER A 2 -12.02 -15.26 15.73
CA SER A 2 -11.19 -15.02 14.54
C SER A 2 -10.48 -13.67 14.71
N ASN A 3 -9.15 -13.64 14.60
CA ASN A 3 -8.35 -12.41 14.64
C ASN A 3 -8.35 -11.65 13.30
N THR A 4 -9.20 -12.08 12.36
CA THR A 4 -9.31 -11.50 11.04
C THR A 4 -10.28 -10.32 11.05
N HIS A 5 -9.80 -9.16 10.61
CA HIS A 5 -10.59 -7.96 10.39
C HIS A 5 -10.75 -7.70 8.89
N CYS A 6 -11.90 -7.14 8.54
CA CYS A 6 -12.25 -6.83 7.16
C CYS A 6 -12.43 -5.32 6.98
N LEU A 7 -11.68 -4.74 6.05
CA LEU A 7 -11.81 -3.34 5.65
C LEU A 7 -12.24 -3.27 4.19
N GLU A 8 -13.28 -2.49 3.92
CA GLU A 8 -13.55 -1.99 2.59
C GLU A 8 -12.72 -0.73 2.35
N LEU A 9 -11.96 -0.71 1.25
CA LEU A 9 -11.11 0.40 0.82
C LEU A 9 -11.57 0.84 -0.56
N SER A 10 -11.83 2.13 -0.76
CA SER A 10 -12.24 2.67 -2.06
C SER A 10 -11.61 4.01 -2.36
N GLY A 11 -11.55 4.36 -3.64
CA GLY A 11 -11.03 5.64 -4.10
C GLY A 11 -11.25 5.85 -5.59
N SER A 12 -11.29 7.12 -6.00
CA SER A 12 -11.48 7.48 -7.41
C SER A 12 -10.31 7.05 -8.29
N TYR A 13 -9.11 6.99 -7.72
CA TYR A 13 -7.87 6.62 -8.41
C TYR A 13 -6.97 5.79 -7.49
N ALA A 14 -6.08 4.99 -8.08
CA ALA A 14 -5.01 4.29 -7.37
C ALA A 14 -3.79 4.06 -8.26
N CYS A 15 -2.61 3.98 -7.65
CA CYS A 15 -1.39 3.60 -8.35
C CYS A 15 -0.48 2.77 -7.45
N PHE A 16 -0.53 1.45 -7.63
CA PHE A 16 0.35 0.48 -7.00
C PHE A 16 1.54 0.23 -7.92
N THR A 17 2.53 1.13 -7.88
CA THR A 17 3.60 1.18 -8.89
C THR A 17 4.37 -0.13 -9.02
N ARG A 18 4.45 -0.65 -10.25
CA ARG A 18 5.33 -1.75 -10.64
C ARG A 18 6.80 -1.35 -10.49
N PRO A 19 7.62 -2.04 -9.69
CA PRO A 19 9.02 -1.67 -9.44
C PRO A 19 9.88 -1.56 -10.71
N GLU A 20 9.57 -2.32 -11.74
CA GLU A 20 10.22 -2.35 -13.05
C GLU A 20 9.93 -1.10 -13.91
N LEU A 21 8.83 -0.38 -13.64
CA LEU A 21 8.34 0.77 -14.42
C LEU A 21 8.21 2.01 -13.53
N LYS A 22 9.29 2.36 -12.82
CA LYS A 22 9.29 3.52 -11.90
C LYS A 22 9.32 4.88 -12.59
N VAL A 23 9.87 4.96 -13.80
CA VAL A 23 10.00 6.23 -14.55
C VAL A 23 8.65 6.63 -15.15
N GLU A 24 8.02 5.73 -15.88
CA GLU A 24 6.64 5.85 -16.35
C GLU A 24 5.76 4.99 -15.46
N ARG A 25 5.14 5.61 -14.46
CA ARG A 25 4.45 4.87 -13.40
C ARG A 25 3.29 4.05 -13.98
N VAL A 26 3.44 2.73 -13.95
CA VAL A 26 2.37 1.79 -14.27
C VAL A 26 1.94 1.09 -12.99
N SER A 27 0.64 1.16 -12.70
CA SER A 27 0.06 0.44 -11.56
C SER A 27 0.03 -1.07 -11.83
N TYR A 28 0.09 -1.87 -10.77
CA TYR A 28 -0.50 -3.20 -10.77
C TYR A 28 -2.01 -3.11 -10.98
N ASP A 29 -2.60 -4.19 -11.45
CA ASP A 29 -4.02 -4.35 -11.75
C ASP A 29 -4.90 -4.28 -10.49
N VAL A 30 -4.34 -4.64 -9.33
CA VAL A 30 -5.01 -4.64 -8.02
C VAL A 30 -4.06 -4.12 -6.93
N ILE A 31 -4.60 -3.83 -5.75
CA ILE A 31 -3.84 -3.43 -4.57
C ILE A 31 -2.85 -4.52 -4.15
N THR A 32 -1.60 -4.13 -3.87
CA THR A 32 -0.57 -5.05 -3.36
C THR A 32 -0.79 -5.34 -1.88
N PRO A 33 -0.36 -6.50 -1.35
CA PRO A 33 -0.46 -6.80 0.08
C PRO A 33 0.26 -5.76 0.95
N SER A 34 1.41 -5.26 0.51
CA SER A 34 2.14 -4.15 1.14
C SER A 34 1.29 -2.87 1.29
N ALA A 35 0.64 -2.43 0.21
CA ALA A 35 -0.20 -1.23 0.23
C ALA A 35 -1.46 -1.43 1.07
N ALA A 36 -2.04 -2.64 1.00
CA ALA A 36 -3.16 -3.03 1.83
C ALA A 36 -2.80 -3.01 3.33
N ARG A 37 -1.66 -3.60 3.73
CA ARG A 37 -1.13 -3.55 5.09
C ARG A 37 -0.97 -2.11 5.58
N ALA A 38 -0.39 -1.25 4.76
CA ALA A 38 -0.20 0.17 5.10
C ALA A 38 -1.52 0.89 5.41
N CYS A 39 -2.64 0.51 4.78
CA CYS A 39 -3.96 1.07 5.09
C CYS A 39 -4.44 0.69 6.51
N PHE A 40 -4.21 -0.55 6.95
CA PHE A 40 -4.49 -0.96 8.34
C PHE A 40 -3.58 -0.23 9.33
N GLU A 41 -2.29 -0.11 9.02
CA GLU A 41 -1.30 0.59 9.85
C GLU A 41 -1.60 2.09 10.00
N ALA A 42 -2.10 2.72 8.94
CA ALA A 42 -2.53 4.11 8.95
C ALA A 42 -3.68 4.35 9.95
N ILE A 43 -4.56 3.36 10.16
CA ILE A 43 -5.63 3.40 11.17
C ILE A 43 -5.05 3.14 12.57
N LEU A 44 -4.32 2.03 12.71
CA LEU A 44 -3.62 1.69 13.94
C LEU A 44 -2.32 0.94 13.67
N TRP A 45 -1.23 1.54 14.11
CA TRP A 45 0.09 0.92 14.20
C TRP A 45 0.71 1.16 15.57
N LYS A 46 1.35 0.11 16.10
CA LYS A 46 2.22 0.14 17.28
C LYS A 46 3.34 -0.90 17.10
N PRO A 47 4.51 -0.73 17.74
CA PRO A 47 5.60 -1.71 17.65
C PRO A 47 5.22 -3.13 18.14
N ALA A 48 4.18 -3.25 18.96
CA ALA A 48 3.70 -4.52 19.50
C ALA A 48 2.66 -5.23 18.64
N ILE A 49 2.32 -4.69 17.45
CA ILE A 49 1.36 -5.32 16.54
C ILE A 49 1.91 -5.40 15.12
N ARG A 50 1.45 -6.40 14.38
CA ARG A 50 1.74 -6.56 12.95
C ARG A 50 0.48 -7.01 12.22
N TRP A 51 0.24 -6.42 11.05
CA TRP A 51 -0.89 -6.75 10.20
C TRP A 51 -0.46 -7.72 9.10
N HIS A 52 -1.19 -8.83 8.97
CA HIS A 52 -0.97 -9.85 7.95
C HIS A 52 -2.16 -9.89 7.02
N VAL A 53 -2.01 -9.39 5.79
CA VAL A 53 -3.07 -9.48 4.78
C VAL A 53 -3.17 -10.93 4.31
N ARG A 54 -4.38 -11.49 4.33
CA ARG A 54 -4.65 -12.89 3.96
C ARG A 54 -5.42 -13.02 2.66
N ARG A 55 -6.32 -12.08 2.39
CA ARG A 55 -7.23 -12.13 1.25
C ARG A 55 -7.61 -10.73 0.81
N ILE A 56 -7.64 -10.52 -0.49
CA ILE A 56 -8.07 -9.27 -1.12
C ILE A 56 -9.19 -9.61 -2.11
N GLU A 57 -10.34 -8.99 -1.93
CA GLU A 57 -11.48 -9.07 -2.84
C GLU A 57 -11.55 -7.79 -3.65
N VAL A 58 -11.70 -7.90 -4.96
CA VAL A 58 -11.86 -6.80 -5.90
C VAL A 58 -13.35 -6.58 -6.12
N LEU A 59 -13.86 -5.41 -5.74
CA LEU A 59 -15.30 -5.12 -5.77
C LEU A 59 -15.74 -4.42 -7.06
N ASN A 60 -14.83 -3.63 -7.66
CA ASN A 60 -15.11 -2.91 -8.91
C ASN A 60 -14.26 -3.46 -10.07
N PRO A 61 -14.78 -3.42 -11.31
CA PRO A 61 -14.01 -3.84 -12.48
C PRO A 61 -12.69 -3.08 -12.62
N ILE A 62 -11.64 -3.79 -13.01
CA ILE A 62 -10.31 -3.20 -13.22
C ILE A 62 -10.37 -2.24 -14.42
N ARG A 63 -10.25 -0.94 -14.14
CA ARG A 63 -10.32 0.13 -15.13
C ARG A 63 -9.09 1.00 -15.04
N TRP A 64 -8.56 1.36 -16.20
CA TRP A 64 -7.37 2.18 -16.31
C TRP A 64 -7.69 3.60 -16.71
N ILE A 65 -6.82 4.53 -16.33
CA ILE A 65 -6.79 5.92 -16.78
C ILE A 65 -5.34 6.31 -17.05
N ASN A 66 -5.13 7.06 -18.13
CA ASN A 66 -3.83 7.67 -18.43
C ASN A 66 -3.85 9.12 -17.93
N LEU A 67 -2.91 9.47 -17.05
CA LEU A 67 -2.73 10.84 -16.57
C LEU A 67 -1.30 11.29 -16.82
N ARG A 68 -1.14 12.55 -17.26
CA ARG A 68 0.15 13.21 -17.37
C ARG A 68 0.29 14.24 -16.25
N ARG A 69 1.47 14.26 -15.63
CA ARG A 69 1.80 15.19 -14.53
C ARG A 69 3.12 15.87 -14.81
N ASN A 70 3.22 17.13 -14.43
CA ASN A 70 4.50 17.83 -14.35
C ASN A 70 5.15 17.42 -13.03
N GLU A 71 6.24 16.67 -13.09
CA GLU A 71 7.07 16.27 -11.94
C GLU A 71 8.45 16.94 -12.08
N VAL A 72 9.19 17.10 -10.98
CA VAL A 72 10.59 17.57 -11.01
C VAL A 72 11.44 16.49 -11.71
N ALA A 73 12.27 16.90 -12.66
CA ALA A 73 13.02 15.97 -13.50
C ALA A 73 14.25 15.41 -12.77
N SER A 74 14.97 16.26 -12.05
CA SER A 74 16.29 15.96 -11.51
C SER A 74 16.33 15.92 -9.98
N ILE A 75 17.32 15.21 -9.46
CA ILE A 75 17.72 15.29 -8.04
C ILE A 75 18.98 16.14 -7.99
N ILE A 76 19.08 17.05 -7.02
CA ILE A 76 20.23 17.94 -6.93
C ILE A 76 21.50 17.13 -6.68
N SER A 77 22.56 17.41 -7.44
CA SER A 77 23.83 16.69 -7.31
C SER A 77 24.48 16.99 -5.96
N THR A 78 24.85 15.94 -5.23
CA THR A 78 25.63 16.05 -3.97
C THR A 78 26.92 16.84 -4.16
N ARG A 79 27.60 16.67 -5.31
CA ARG A 79 28.80 17.43 -5.67
C ARG A 79 28.54 18.94 -5.76
N ASN A 80 27.40 19.34 -6.32
CA ASN A 80 27.05 20.76 -6.45
C ASN A 80 26.78 21.36 -5.07
N VAL A 81 26.10 20.59 -4.20
CA VAL A 81 25.87 20.97 -2.79
C VAL A 81 27.20 21.14 -2.05
N GLU A 82 28.11 20.17 -2.13
CA GLU A 82 29.43 20.25 -1.50
C GLU A 82 30.25 21.45 -1.98
N THR A 83 30.18 21.75 -3.28
CA THR A 83 30.88 22.89 -3.88
C THR A 83 30.33 24.22 -3.35
N ALA A 84 29.00 24.36 -3.29
CA ALA A 84 28.35 25.55 -2.74
C ALA A 84 28.65 25.73 -1.24
N MET A 85 28.68 24.63 -0.47
CA MET A 85 29.08 24.65 0.95
C MET A 85 30.52 25.14 1.14
N ARG A 86 31.48 24.64 0.34
CA ARG A 86 32.88 25.07 0.40
C ARG A 86 33.07 26.52 -0.02
N ALA A 87 32.31 26.98 -1.01
CA ALA A 87 32.38 28.34 -1.52
C ALA A 87 31.63 29.37 -0.66
N GLY A 88 30.80 28.93 0.29
CA GLY A 88 29.95 29.80 1.13
C GLY A 88 28.81 30.50 0.38
N LYS A 89 28.64 30.18 -0.91
CA LYS A 89 27.59 30.70 -1.80
C LYS A 89 27.34 29.71 -2.94
N GLY A 90 26.10 29.61 -3.40
CA GLY A 90 25.73 28.77 -4.54
C GLY A 90 24.23 28.51 -4.55
N ASP A 91 23.71 28.09 -5.70
CA ASP A 91 22.31 27.71 -5.82
C ASP A 91 22.13 26.26 -5.35
N LEU A 92 21.33 26.09 -4.30
CA LEU A 92 20.97 24.81 -3.69
C LEU A 92 19.52 24.44 -4.01
N GLY A 93 18.81 25.30 -4.76
CA GLY A 93 17.44 25.08 -5.19
C GLY A 93 17.37 24.29 -6.49
N LEU A 94 16.29 23.52 -6.62
CA LEU A 94 15.77 23.11 -7.92
C LEU A 94 14.45 23.86 -8.11
N TYR A 95 14.41 24.74 -9.11
CA TYR A 95 13.19 25.44 -9.49
C TYR A 95 12.43 24.58 -10.50
N ILE A 96 11.16 24.28 -10.17
CA ILE A 96 10.34 23.41 -11.01
C ILE A 96 10.05 24.03 -12.38
N GLU A 97 10.07 25.36 -12.47
CA GLU A 97 9.93 26.12 -13.71
C GLU A 97 11.02 25.77 -14.73
N ASP A 98 12.24 25.53 -14.24
CA ASP A 98 13.44 25.31 -15.04
C ASP A 98 13.76 23.81 -15.24
N ASP A 99 13.25 22.93 -14.37
CA ASP A 99 13.55 21.49 -14.35
C ASP A 99 12.29 20.62 -14.24
N ARG A 100 11.28 20.90 -15.08
CA ARG A 100 10.04 20.10 -15.18
C ARG A 100 10.15 18.99 -16.22
N GLN A 101 9.61 17.83 -15.87
CA GLN A 101 9.35 16.73 -16.80
C GLN A 101 7.87 16.34 -16.78
N GLN A 102 7.27 16.16 -17.95
CA GLN A 102 5.96 15.53 -18.07
C GLN A 102 6.11 14.02 -18.03
N ARG A 103 5.60 13.40 -16.96
CA ARG A 103 5.55 11.96 -16.82
C ARG A 103 4.13 11.47 -17.03
N ALA A 104 3.97 10.55 -17.97
CA ALA A 104 2.74 9.82 -18.14
C ALA A 104 2.69 8.67 -17.13
N GLY A 105 1.51 8.40 -16.61
CA GLY A 105 1.25 7.25 -15.75
C GLY A 105 -0.02 6.54 -16.15
N LEU A 106 -0.01 5.22 -16.00
CA LEU A 106 -1.16 4.35 -16.20
C LEU A 106 -1.67 3.93 -14.83
N PHE A 107 -2.77 4.54 -14.40
CA PHE A 107 -3.34 4.38 -13.06
C PHE A 107 -4.67 3.64 -13.14
N LEU A 108 -5.10 3.13 -11.98
CA LEU A 108 -6.43 2.58 -11.83
C LEU A 108 -7.42 3.70 -11.54
N ARG A 109 -8.69 3.51 -11.92
CA ARG A 109 -9.80 4.40 -11.58
C ARG A 109 -10.99 3.63 -11.02
N ASP A 110 -11.79 4.32 -10.21
CA ASP A 110 -13.01 3.81 -9.59
C ASP A 110 -12.78 2.48 -8.85
N VAL A 111 -11.73 2.42 -8.02
CA VAL A 111 -11.33 1.18 -7.36
C VAL A 111 -12.06 0.99 -6.04
N ALA A 112 -12.39 -0.27 -5.75
CA ALA A 112 -12.92 -0.69 -4.46
C ALA A 112 -12.43 -2.12 -4.16
N TYR A 113 -11.99 -2.32 -2.93
CA TYR A 113 -11.44 -3.59 -2.45
C TYR A 113 -12.04 -3.92 -1.09
N ARG A 114 -12.19 -5.21 -0.80
CA ARG A 114 -12.44 -5.71 0.55
C ARG A 114 -11.23 -6.53 0.99
N VAL A 115 -10.53 -6.04 2.00
CA VAL A 115 -9.26 -6.60 2.46
C VAL A 115 -9.45 -7.26 3.81
N HIS A 116 -9.03 -8.52 3.90
CA HIS A 116 -9.04 -9.30 5.12
C HIS A 116 -7.62 -9.42 5.67
N ALA A 117 -7.42 -8.96 6.90
CA ALA A 117 -6.12 -8.99 7.55
C ALA A 117 -6.21 -9.46 8.99
N GLU A 118 -5.19 -10.17 9.44
CA GLU A 118 -5.05 -10.63 10.82
C GLU A 118 -4.10 -9.72 11.59
N LEU A 119 -4.45 -9.44 12.85
CA LEU A 119 -3.56 -8.75 13.77
C LEU A 119 -2.77 -9.78 14.60
N GLU A 120 -1.46 -9.77 14.43
CA GLU A 120 -0.50 -10.44 15.31
C GLU A 120 -0.12 -9.50 16.46
N PHE A 121 -0.16 -10.00 17.69
CA PHE A 121 0.31 -9.29 18.88
C PHE A 121 1.65 -9.86 19.34
N ILE A 122 2.67 -9.01 19.37
CA ILE A 122 4.04 -9.34 19.78
C ILE A 122 4.18 -9.00 21.27
N ARG A 123 3.92 -9.98 22.13
CA ARG A 123 3.87 -9.80 23.59
C ARG A 123 5.14 -9.17 24.17
N ASP A 124 6.32 -9.54 23.66
CA ASP A 124 7.61 -9.05 24.15
C ASP A 124 7.78 -7.52 24.00
N ARG A 125 7.04 -6.91 23.07
CA ARG A 125 7.09 -5.46 22.81
C ARG A 125 6.11 -4.64 23.67
N ASP A 126 5.14 -5.30 24.32
CA ASP A 126 4.25 -4.68 25.31
C ASP A 126 3.75 -5.72 26.34
N PRO A 127 4.61 -6.16 27.28
CA PRO A 127 4.28 -7.24 28.22
C PRO A 127 3.09 -6.94 29.15
N GLY A 128 2.77 -5.66 29.35
CA GLY A 128 1.66 -5.20 30.19
C GLY A 128 0.32 -5.13 29.47
N ALA A 129 0.27 -5.44 28.18
CA ALA A 129 -0.95 -5.47 27.38
C ALA A 129 -1.34 -6.89 26.95
N ASN A 130 -2.54 -6.99 26.41
CA ASN A 130 -3.03 -8.16 25.70
C ASN A 130 -3.48 -7.77 24.29
N ALA A 131 -3.64 -8.75 23.41
CA ALA A 131 -4.09 -8.53 22.03
C ALA A 131 -5.45 -7.79 21.96
N GLY A 132 -6.38 -8.09 22.87
CA GLY A 132 -7.71 -7.48 22.94
C GLY A 132 -7.70 -5.95 23.02
N LYS A 133 -6.73 -5.36 23.76
CA LYS A 133 -6.50 -3.90 23.81
C LYS A 133 -6.34 -3.31 22.40
N TYR A 134 -5.52 -3.96 21.57
CA TYR A 134 -5.19 -3.47 20.23
C TYR A 134 -6.31 -3.72 19.23
N LEU A 135 -6.94 -4.89 19.29
CA LEU A 135 -8.12 -5.23 18.47
C LEU A 135 -9.25 -4.20 18.69
N GLN A 136 -9.64 -3.97 19.95
CA GLN A 136 -10.68 -2.99 20.30
C GLN A 136 -10.29 -1.55 19.94
N MET A 137 -9.00 -1.21 20.00
CA MET A 137 -8.51 0.10 19.58
C MET A 137 -8.63 0.30 18.08
N PHE A 138 -8.29 -0.73 17.29
CA PHE A 138 -8.43 -0.70 15.84
C PHE A 138 -9.90 -0.59 15.44
N GLU A 139 -10.76 -1.49 15.94
CA GLU A 139 -12.19 -1.49 15.61
C GLU A 139 -12.85 -0.15 15.92
N ARG A 140 -12.58 0.43 17.11
CA ARG A 140 -13.14 1.73 17.49
C ARG A 140 -12.69 2.84 16.55
N ARG A 141 -11.44 2.83 16.12
CA ARG A 141 -10.90 3.83 15.19
C ARG A 141 -11.49 3.63 13.80
N ALA A 142 -11.49 2.41 13.30
CA ALA A 142 -12.04 2.05 12.00
C ALA A 142 -13.53 2.43 11.87
N ARG A 143 -14.37 2.09 12.87
CA ARG A 143 -15.80 2.46 12.90
C ARG A 143 -16.04 3.97 12.92
N LYS A 144 -15.14 4.74 13.53
CA LYS A 144 -15.23 6.21 13.61
C LYS A 144 -14.56 6.94 12.45
N GLY A 145 -13.96 6.22 11.49
CA GLY A 145 -13.16 6.83 10.43
C GLY A 145 -11.89 7.53 10.95
N GLN A 146 -11.38 7.13 12.12
CA GLN A 146 -10.19 7.73 12.72
C GLN A 146 -8.93 7.02 12.26
N CYS A 147 -7.92 7.78 11.86
CA CYS A 147 -6.61 7.29 11.44
C CYS A 147 -5.50 8.22 11.94
N VAL A 148 -4.28 7.68 12.08
CA VAL A 148 -3.09 8.46 12.43
C VAL A 148 -2.68 9.34 11.24
N ASN A 149 -2.72 8.77 10.04
CA ASN A 149 -2.54 9.46 8.77
C ASN A 149 -3.65 9.00 7.83
N GLN A 150 -4.05 9.83 6.88
CA GLN A 150 -5.02 9.45 5.85
C GLN A 150 -4.51 8.23 5.06
N PRO A 151 -5.22 7.08 5.05
CA PRO A 151 -4.86 5.96 4.20
C PRO A 151 -4.91 6.38 2.73
N TYR A 152 -4.06 5.77 1.89
CA TYR A 152 -3.95 6.10 0.48
C TYR A 152 -3.70 4.85 -0.37
N LEU A 153 -4.10 4.89 -1.64
CA LEU A 153 -4.04 3.78 -2.58
C LEU A 153 -2.76 3.85 -3.42
N GLY A 154 -1.66 3.43 -2.79
CA GLY A 154 -0.34 3.29 -3.40
C GLY A 154 0.49 4.58 -3.38
N CYS A 155 -0.03 5.69 -3.92
CA CYS A 155 0.62 7.01 -3.85
C CYS A 155 -0.21 7.98 -2.99
N ARG A 156 0.44 8.95 -2.31
CA ARG A 156 -0.22 9.87 -1.36
C ARG A 156 -1.25 10.79 -2.02
N GLU A 157 -1.15 11.01 -3.32
CA GLU A 157 -2.11 11.77 -4.11
C GLU A 157 -3.50 11.11 -4.16
N PHE A 158 -3.59 9.81 -3.85
CA PHE A 158 -4.80 9.01 -3.98
C PHE A 158 -5.31 8.60 -2.60
N ALA A 159 -6.05 9.49 -1.94
CA ALA A 159 -6.65 9.19 -0.64
C ALA A 159 -7.63 8.00 -0.73
N ALA A 160 -7.56 7.10 0.25
CA ALA A 160 -8.45 5.96 0.38
C ALA A 160 -9.56 6.25 1.39
N ALA A 161 -10.81 6.13 0.98
CA ALA A 161 -11.92 5.97 1.90
C ALA A 161 -11.88 4.55 2.48
N PHE A 162 -12.21 4.41 3.76
CA PHE A 162 -12.24 3.09 4.41
C PHE A 162 -13.47 2.92 5.29
N ARG A 163 -13.95 1.67 5.39
CA ARG A 163 -15.06 1.26 6.23
C ARG A 163 -14.77 -0.10 6.85
N LEU A 164 -15.03 -0.25 8.15
CA LEU A 164 -14.98 -1.55 8.82
C LEU A 164 -16.19 -2.39 8.39
N VAL A 165 -15.95 -3.62 7.98
CA VAL A 165 -16.98 -4.59 7.61
C VAL A 165 -17.08 -5.63 8.73
N ASP A 166 -18.20 -5.61 9.48
CA ASP A 166 -18.41 -6.51 10.61
C ASP A 166 -18.85 -7.92 10.16
N ASP A 167 -19.66 -8.02 9.10
CA ASP A 167 -20.11 -9.30 8.52
C ASP A 167 -19.84 -9.34 7.00
N PRO A 168 -18.67 -9.84 6.58
CA PRO A 168 -18.33 -9.96 5.16
C PRO A 168 -19.29 -10.84 4.36
N GLY A 169 -20.02 -11.75 4.99
CA GLY A 169 -20.99 -12.62 4.32
C GLY A 169 -22.29 -11.92 3.91
N SER A 170 -22.58 -10.78 4.54
CA SER A 170 -23.74 -9.94 4.22
C SER A 170 -23.49 -8.92 3.10
N GLU A 171 -22.23 -8.78 2.68
CA GLU A 171 -21.81 -7.79 1.71
C GLU A 171 -21.94 -8.32 0.26
N PRO A 172 -22.02 -7.43 -0.75
CA PRO A 172 -22.03 -7.85 -2.15
C PRO A 172 -20.81 -8.71 -2.51
N PRO A 173 -20.96 -9.68 -3.42
CA PRO A 173 -19.83 -10.47 -3.89
C PRO A 173 -18.83 -9.59 -4.65
N PRO A 174 -17.55 -9.98 -4.71
CA PRO A 174 -16.57 -9.36 -5.60
C PRO A 174 -16.95 -9.56 -7.07
N ILE A 175 -16.17 -8.93 -7.96
CA ILE A 175 -16.33 -9.10 -9.41
C ILE A 175 -16.19 -10.57 -9.82
N ASP A 176 -16.98 -11.00 -10.80
CA ASP A 176 -16.86 -12.35 -11.38
C ASP A 176 -15.78 -12.36 -12.47
N ASP A 177 -14.53 -12.24 -12.05
CA ASP A 177 -13.36 -12.17 -12.93
C ASP A 177 -12.28 -13.13 -12.43
N THR A 178 -11.76 -13.98 -13.33
CA THR A 178 -10.70 -14.94 -13.04
C THR A 178 -9.58 -14.75 -14.07
N ARG A 179 -8.37 -14.43 -13.60
CA ARG A 179 -7.18 -14.24 -14.46
C ARG A 179 -5.88 -14.36 -13.68
N ASP A 180 -4.82 -14.74 -14.38
CA ASP A 180 -3.45 -14.66 -13.85
C ASP A 180 -2.98 -13.20 -13.89
N LEU A 181 -2.61 -12.65 -12.73
CA LEU A 181 -2.09 -11.28 -12.60
C LEU A 181 -0.56 -11.25 -12.71
N GLY A 182 0.08 -12.41 -12.82
CA GLY A 182 1.52 -12.57 -12.90
C GLY A 182 2.22 -12.30 -11.56
N PHE A 183 3.51 -11.99 -11.62
CA PHE A 183 4.26 -11.64 -10.42
C PHE A 183 3.90 -10.24 -9.93
N MET A 184 3.60 -10.15 -8.64
CA MET A 184 3.22 -8.93 -7.94
C MET A 184 4.07 -8.76 -6.70
N LEU A 185 4.39 -7.51 -6.35
CA LEU A 185 5.00 -7.18 -5.07
C LEU A 185 4.12 -7.71 -3.93
N HIS A 186 4.69 -8.57 -3.10
CA HIS A 186 4.08 -9.03 -1.84
C HIS A 186 4.29 -7.95 -0.78
N ASP A 187 5.54 -7.76 -0.36
CA ASP A 187 5.96 -6.75 0.59
C ASP A 187 7.47 -6.50 0.52
N LEU A 188 7.96 -5.55 1.33
CA LEU A 188 9.39 -5.29 1.51
C LEU A 188 9.91 -6.02 2.75
N ASP A 189 11.07 -6.67 2.62
CA ASP A 189 11.80 -7.22 3.76
C ASP A 189 12.62 -6.11 4.43
N PHE A 190 12.29 -5.83 5.69
CA PHE A 190 12.96 -4.82 6.51
C PHE A 190 14.00 -5.42 7.47
N SER A 191 14.43 -6.68 7.25
CA SER A 191 15.52 -7.31 8.01
C SER A 191 16.82 -6.49 7.94
N ASN A 192 17.10 -5.86 6.80
CA ASN A 192 18.08 -4.79 6.63
C ASN A 192 17.35 -3.44 6.39
N PRO A 193 17.15 -2.60 7.43
CA PRO A 193 16.43 -1.34 7.27
C PRO A 193 17.09 -0.33 6.32
N ALA A 194 18.39 -0.47 6.08
CA ALA A 194 19.13 0.41 5.18
C ALA A 194 18.90 0.07 3.70
N ASP A 195 18.50 -1.17 3.40
CA ASP A 195 18.25 -1.64 2.04
C ASP A 195 17.09 -2.65 2.03
N PRO A 196 15.82 -2.18 2.13
CA PRO A 196 14.68 -3.07 2.16
C PRO A 196 14.48 -3.80 0.82
N ALA A 197 14.57 -5.12 0.84
CA ALA A 197 14.50 -5.95 -0.37
C ALA A 197 13.04 -6.28 -0.74
N PRO A 198 12.60 -6.09 -2.00
CA PRO A 198 11.25 -6.44 -2.42
C PRO A 198 11.08 -7.95 -2.56
N ARG A 199 9.99 -8.49 -2.00
CA ARG A 199 9.56 -9.87 -2.22
C ARG A 199 8.29 -9.91 -3.05
N PHE A 200 8.15 -10.95 -3.85
CA PHE A 200 7.12 -11.11 -4.87
C PHE A 200 6.42 -12.46 -4.74
N PHE A 201 5.19 -12.53 -5.24
CA PHE A 201 4.43 -13.77 -5.38
C PHE A 201 3.69 -13.76 -6.71
N ARG A 202 3.28 -14.92 -7.21
CA ARG A 202 2.46 -15.01 -8.43
C ARG A 202 0.98 -14.87 -8.03
N ALA A 203 0.41 -13.69 -8.28
CA ALA A 203 -0.96 -13.40 -7.92
C ALA A 203 -1.94 -14.00 -8.93
N GLN A 204 -2.95 -14.70 -8.42
CA GLN A 204 -4.08 -15.18 -9.20
C GLN A 204 -5.35 -14.51 -8.69
N LEU A 205 -6.14 -13.97 -9.62
CA LEU A 205 -7.50 -13.53 -9.34
C LEU A 205 -8.42 -14.70 -9.67
N ASP A 206 -9.17 -15.18 -8.68
CA ASP A 206 -10.21 -16.19 -8.86
C ASP A 206 -11.55 -15.65 -8.35
N LYS A 207 -12.50 -15.42 -9.27
CA LYS A 207 -13.80 -14.81 -9.00
C LYS A 207 -13.67 -13.54 -8.15
N GLY A 208 -12.75 -12.67 -8.58
CA GLY A 208 -12.47 -11.40 -7.91
C GLY A 208 -11.70 -11.51 -6.60
N VAL A 209 -11.22 -12.70 -6.21
CA VAL A 209 -10.46 -12.92 -4.98
C VAL A 209 -8.99 -13.19 -5.28
N VAL A 210 -8.10 -12.53 -4.56
CA VAL A 210 -6.66 -12.84 -4.51
C VAL A 210 -6.34 -13.38 -3.11
N SER A 211 -5.88 -14.62 -3.06
CA SER A 211 -5.34 -15.24 -1.85
C SER A 211 -3.90 -14.80 -1.64
N ILE A 212 -3.58 -14.30 -0.46
CA ILE A 212 -2.24 -13.77 -0.15
C ILE A 212 -1.46 -14.85 0.62
N PRO A 213 -0.35 -15.37 0.06
CA PRO A 213 0.47 -16.35 0.77
C PRO A 213 1.10 -15.72 2.01
N ALA A 214 1.33 -16.55 3.03
CA ALA A 214 2.06 -16.14 4.22
C ALA A 214 3.48 -15.71 3.85
N TRP A 215 4.04 -14.78 4.64
CA TRP A 215 5.37 -14.21 4.38
C TRP A 215 6.48 -15.29 4.30
N ASP A 216 6.36 -16.35 5.08
CA ASP A 216 7.27 -17.48 5.19
C ASP A 216 6.95 -18.63 4.20
N SER A 217 5.94 -18.48 3.33
CA SER A 217 5.63 -19.47 2.29
C SER A 217 6.69 -19.49 1.18
N GLU A 218 6.94 -20.68 0.62
CA GLU A 218 7.81 -20.89 -0.56
C GLU A 218 7.31 -20.17 -1.83
N GLU A 219 6.02 -19.79 -1.84
CA GLU A 219 5.41 -19.00 -2.92
C GLU A 219 5.94 -17.56 -2.97
N VAL A 220 6.47 -17.06 -1.84
CA VAL A 220 6.99 -15.70 -1.71
C VAL A 220 8.50 -15.71 -1.97
N ARG A 221 8.95 -15.01 -3.00
CA ARG A 221 10.33 -15.05 -3.50
C ARG A 221 10.93 -13.65 -3.57
N GLY A 222 12.21 -13.51 -3.23
CA GLY A 222 12.96 -12.25 -3.30
C GLY A 222 14.30 -12.40 -2.63
#